data_AF-A0A8T8D0H5-F1
#
_entry.id   AF-A0A8T8D0H5-F1
#
_cell.length_a   1.000
_cell.length_b   1.000
_cell.length_c   1.000
_cell.angle_alpha   90.00
_cell.angle_beta   90.00
_cell.angle_gamma   90.00
#
_symmetry.space_group_name_H-M   'P 1'
#
loop_
_entity.id
_entity.type
_entity.pdbx_description
1 polymer ?
#
loop_
_entity_poly.entity_id
_entity_poly.type
_entity_poly.pdbx_seq_one_letter_code
_entity_poly.pdbx_strand_id
1 'polypeptide(L)'
;MPLTLISPAFPAGGKIPERYTRDGQNVSPPLKWSGVPDGAKSLVLVVQDPDAPSGTFGHWAVFNIPPDASELAEAQDGKPGPSALRQGTNDFGNAYYDGPQPPVGHGVHHYHFRLAVLDVPSLSVPGQAGVQSVWKEAQKHALEQTELVGTYAR
;
A
#
# COMPACT_ATOMS: atom_id res chain seq x y z
N MET A 1 -16.48 6.75 -13.56
CA MET A 1 -16.33 7.43 -12.24
C MET A 1 -14.84 7.50 -11.97
N PRO A 2 -14.32 8.55 -11.30
CA PRO A 2 -12.90 8.62 -10.99
C PRO A 2 -12.50 7.51 -10.00
N LEU A 3 -11.28 7.01 -10.13
CA LEU A 3 -10.70 6.07 -9.17
C LEU A 3 -10.57 6.76 -7.81
N THR A 4 -11.00 6.08 -6.76
CA THR A 4 -10.95 6.56 -5.37
C THR A 4 -10.37 5.50 -4.46
N LEU A 5 -9.64 5.91 -3.43
CA LEU A 5 -9.12 5.04 -2.37
C LEU A 5 -9.45 5.66 -1.01
N ILE A 6 -10.05 4.87 -0.14
CA ILE A 6 -10.42 5.27 1.22
C ILE A 6 -10.05 4.19 2.23
N SER A 7 -9.94 4.59 3.50
CA SER A 7 -9.92 3.66 4.62
C SER A 7 -11.08 3.99 5.56
N PRO A 8 -11.91 3.01 5.96
CA PRO A 8 -12.86 3.19 7.05
C PRO A 8 -12.19 3.50 8.40
N ALA A 9 -10.90 3.22 8.55
CA ALA A 9 -10.18 3.37 9.81
C ALA A 9 -9.67 4.80 10.08
N PHE A 10 -9.44 5.60 9.03
CA PHE A 10 -8.97 6.98 9.17
C PHE A 10 -9.35 7.81 7.93
N PRO A 11 -9.67 9.11 8.10
CA PRO A 11 -9.90 10.00 6.97
C PRO A 11 -8.58 10.37 6.28
N ALA A 12 -8.66 10.85 5.04
CA ALA A 12 -7.48 11.39 4.34
C ALA A 12 -6.83 12.54 5.13
N GLY A 13 -5.50 12.49 5.26
CA GLY A 13 -4.69 13.36 6.11
C GLY A 13 -4.81 13.08 7.61
N GLY A 14 -5.72 12.19 8.02
CA GLY A 14 -5.99 11.85 9.41
C GLY A 14 -4.92 10.96 10.03
N LYS A 15 -4.90 10.93 11.36
CA LYS A 15 -4.01 10.07 12.14
C LYS A 15 -4.37 8.59 11.91
N ILE A 16 -3.39 7.79 11.51
CA ILE A 16 -3.49 6.34 11.44
C ILE A 16 -3.61 5.80 12.88
N PRO A 17 -4.64 5.00 13.20
CA PRO A 17 -4.78 4.39 14.52
C PRO A 17 -3.59 3.48 14.86
N GLU A 18 -3.15 3.50 16.12
CA GLU A 18 -1.98 2.76 16.62
C GLU A 18 -2.03 1.26 16.31
N ARG A 19 -3.23 0.66 16.26
CA ARG A 19 -3.43 -0.73 15.81
C ARG A 19 -2.69 -1.05 14.51
N TYR A 20 -2.69 -0.12 13.55
CA TYR A 20 -2.12 -0.31 12.22
C TYR A 20 -0.66 0.10 12.14
N THR A 21 -0.02 0.45 13.26
CA THR A 21 1.39 0.83 13.32
C THR A 21 2.21 -0.27 13.99
N ARG A 22 3.55 -0.14 13.92
CA ARG A 22 4.45 -1.07 14.63
C ARG A 22 4.48 -0.85 16.14
N ASP A 23 3.90 0.24 16.64
CA ASP A 23 3.71 0.43 18.09
C ASP A 23 2.49 -0.35 18.60
N GLY A 24 1.54 -0.71 17.72
CA GLY A 24 0.38 -1.52 18.04
C GLY A 24 0.45 -2.94 17.47
N GLN A 25 -0.61 -3.37 16.78
CA GLN A 25 -0.75 -4.76 16.31
C GLN A 25 -0.05 -5.03 14.96
N ASN A 26 0.40 -3.97 14.26
CA ASN A 26 1.08 -4.07 12.98
C ASN A 26 0.31 -4.91 11.93
N VAL A 27 -0.98 -4.60 11.80
CA VAL A 27 -1.88 -5.16 10.78
C VAL A 27 -2.23 -4.09 9.76
N SER A 28 -2.49 -4.47 8.51
CA SER A 28 -2.91 -3.51 7.48
C SER A 28 -4.30 -2.92 7.81
N PRO A 29 -4.53 -1.62 7.56
CA PRO A 29 -5.85 -1.03 7.69
C PRO A 29 -6.79 -1.56 6.60
N PRO A 30 -8.12 -1.58 6.84
CA PRO A 30 -9.07 -1.85 5.79
C PRO A 30 -8.97 -0.76 4.71
N LEU A 31 -8.87 -1.15 3.46
CA LEU A 31 -8.77 -0.24 2.31
C LEU A 31 -9.86 -0.58 1.31
N LYS A 32 -10.55 0.43 0.81
CA LYS A 32 -11.62 0.27 -0.18
C LYS A 32 -11.38 1.22 -1.34
N TRP A 33 -11.70 0.77 -2.54
CA TRP A 33 -11.61 1.58 -3.73
C TRP A 33 -12.83 1.39 -4.63
N SER A 34 -13.07 2.39 -5.47
CA SER A 34 -14.14 2.38 -6.46
C SER A 34 -13.72 3.17 -7.69
N GLY A 35 -14.45 3.03 -8.79
CA GLY A 35 -14.12 3.71 -10.04
C GLY A 35 -12.98 3.07 -10.81
N VAL A 36 -12.79 1.74 -10.70
CA VAL A 36 -11.85 1.00 -11.55
C VAL A 36 -12.31 1.14 -13.02
N PRO A 37 -11.46 1.68 -13.93
CA PRO A 37 -11.83 1.87 -15.33
C PRO A 37 -11.97 0.54 -16.09
N ASP A 38 -12.73 0.58 -17.18
CA ASP A 38 -12.84 -0.54 -18.11
C ASP A 38 -11.45 -0.89 -18.69
N GLY A 39 -11.22 -2.18 -18.93
CA GLY A 39 -9.93 -2.68 -19.43
C GLY A 39 -8.87 -2.91 -18.34
N ALA A 40 -9.18 -2.64 -17.07
CA ALA A 40 -8.38 -3.05 -15.93
C ALA A 40 -8.14 -4.57 -15.95
N LYS A 41 -6.88 -4.97 -15.83
CA LYS A 41 -6.49 -6.39 -15.78
C LYS A 41 -5.92 -6.81 -14.43
N SER A 42 -5.34 -5.87 -13.68
CA SER A 42 -4.95 -6.06 -12.28
C SER A 42 -4.78 -4.72 -11.57
N LEU A 43 -4.66 -4.75 -10.25
CA LEU A 43 -4.31 -3.58 -9.43
C LEU A 43 -3.03 -3.83 -8.64
N VAL A 44 -2.42 -2.74 -8.21
CA VAL A 44 -1.31 -2.72 -7.25
C VAL A 44 -1.53 -1.63 -6.23
N LEU A 45 -1.21 -1.93 -4.97
CA LEU A 45 -1.19 -0.99 -3.88
C LEU A 45 0.22 -0.96 -3.27
N VAL A 46 0.76 0.24 -3.06
CA VAL A 46 2.00 0.45 -2.31
C VAL A 46 1.79 1.42 -1.16
N VAL A 47 2.58 1.28 -0.11
CA VAL A 47 2.64 2.21 1.02
C VAL A 47 4.06 2.73 1.16
N GLN A 48 4.20 4.06 1.12
CA GLN A 48 5.48 4.74 1.12
C GLN A 48 5.49 5.92 2.09
N ASP A 49 6.59 6.11 2.80
CA ASP A 49 6.84 7.22 3.72
C ASP A 49 8.02 8.06 3.17
N PRO A 50 7.76 9.20 2.50
CA PRO A 50 8.80 10.08 1.99
C PRO A 50 9.49 10.89 3.08
N ASP A 51 8.92 10.97 4.29
CA ASP A 51 9.45 11.77 5.41
C ASP A 51 10.52 11.01 6.22
N ALA A 52 10.76 9.74 5.89
CA ALA A 52 11.78 8.93 6.54
C ALA A 52 13.19 9.54 6.37
N PRO A 53 14.05 9.54 7.42
CA PRO A 53 15.33 10.26 7.42
C PRO A 53 16.32 9.85 6.32
N SER A 54 16.21 8.64 5.80
CA SER A 54 17.12 8.06 4.80
C SER A 54 16.53 8.04 3.39
N GLY A 55 15.50 8.86 3.13
CA GLY A 55 14.75 8.86 1.88
C GLY A 55 13.49 8.01 1.98
N THR A 56 12.78 7.85 0.87
CA THR A 56 11.45 7.24 0.87
C THR A 56 11.47 5.78 1.31
N PHE A 57 10.78 5.49 2.42
CA PHE A 57 10.70 4.18 3.03
C PHE A 57 9.47 3.41 2.53
N GLY A 58 9.66 2.21 2.00
CA GLY A 58 8.62 1.30 1.54
C GLY A 58 8.08 0.43 2.65
N HIS A 59 6.81 0.62 3.00
CA HIS A 59 6.11 -0.11 4.07
C HIS A 59 5.39 -1.36 3.58
N TRP A 60 4.87 -1.31 2.34
CA TRP A 60 4.09 -2.40 1.78
C TRP A 60 4.01 -2.29 0.27
N ALA A 61 4.01 -3.43 -0.41
CA ALA A 61 3.67 -3.52 -1.83
C ALA A 61 2.91 -4.82 -2.05
N VAL A 62 1.66 -4.71 -2.48
CA VAL A 62 0.81 -5.84 -2.86
C VAL A 62 0.32 -5.63 -4.29
N PHE A 63 0.51 -6.64 -5.13
CA PHE A 63 0.29 -6.51 -6.57
C PHE A 63 -0.34 -7.77 -7.15
N ASN A 64 -0.77 -7.65 -8.42
CA ASN A 64 -1.61 -8.63 -9.10
C ASN A 64 -2.95 -8.85 -8.37
N ILE A 65 -3.49 -7.78 -7.78
CA ILE A 65 -4.83 -7.78 -7.19
C ILE A 65 -5.83 -7.94 -8.34
N PRO A 66 -6.84 -8.84 -8.22
CA PRO A 66 -7.87 -9.00 -9.26
C PRO A 66 -8.58 -7.68 -9.59
N PRO A 67 -8.92 -7.42 -10.87
CA PRO A 67 -9.53 -6.16 -11.30
C PRO A 67 -10.96 -5.94 -10.77
N ASP A 68 -11.63 -7.01 -10.38
CA ASP A 68 -12.96 -7.03 -9.76
C ASP A 68 -12.93 -6.87 -8.24
N ALA A 69 -11.75 -6.92 -7.62
CA ALA A 69 -11.61 -6.61 -6.21
C ALA A 69 -11.92 -5.12 -5.97
N SER A 70 -12.60 -4.82 -4.86
CA SER A 70 -12.96 -3.46 -4.43
C SER A 70 -12.42 -3.11 -3.05
N GLU A 71 -11.74 -4.04 -2.39
CA GLU A 71 -11.17 -3.85 -1.06
C GLU A 71 -10.00 -4.78 -0.76
N LEU A 72 -9.19 -4.37 0.21
CA LEU A 72 -8.39 -5.25 1.05
C LEU A 72 -8.96 -5.17 2.46
N ALA A 73 -9.34 -6.32 3.00
CA ALA A 73 -9.84 -6.40 4.36
C ALA A 73 -8.74 -6.02 5.37
N GLU A 74 -9.15 -5.62 6.57
CA GLU A 74 -8.21 -5.46 7.70
C GLU A 74 -7.39 -6.74 7.88
N ALA A 75 -6.09 -6.57 8.12
CA ALA A 75 -5.13 -7.67 8.29
C ALA A 75 -4.98 -8.60 7.07
N GLN A 76 -5.49 -8.23 5.89
CA GLN A 76 -5.12 -8.87 4.62
C GLN A 76 -3.75 -8.33 4.15
N ASP A 77 -2.73 -8.53 4.98
CA ASP A 77 -1.42 -7.88 4.90
C ASP A 77 -0.34 -8.71 4.18
N GLY A 78 -0.70 -9.89 3.67
CA GLY A 78 0.23 -10.79 2.97
C GLY A 78 0.93 -11.81 3.87
N LYS A 79 0.65 -11.81 5.19
CA LYS A 79 1.09 -12.91 6.07
C LYS A 79 0.44 -14.24 5.61
N PRO A 80 1.08 -15.41 5.86
CA PRO A 80 0.63 -16.69 5.33
C PRO A 80 -0.86 -16.98 5.60
N GLY A 81 -1.62 -17.30 4.55
CA GLY A 81 -3.05 -17.57 4.61
C GLY A 81 -3.66 -17.92 3.25
N PRO A 82 -4.92 -18.40 3.19
CA PRO A 82 -5.56 -18.93 1.97
C PRO A 82 -5.81 -17.88 0.85
N SER A 83 -5.54 -16.60 1.10
CA SER A 83 -5.78 -15.47 0.20
C SER A 83 -4.52 -14.62 -0.04
N ALA A 84 -3.34 -15.24 0.06
CA ALA A 84 -2.06 -14.53 -0.08
C ALA A 84 -1.88 -13.95 -1.50
N LEU A 85 -2.09 -12.65 -1.63
CA LEU A 85 -1.73 -11.85 -2.79
C LEU A 85 -0.21 -11.76 -2.93
N ARG A 86 0.31 -11.47 -4.13
CA ARG A 86 1.76 -11.31 -4.32
C ARG A 86 2.23 -10.03 -3.63
N GLN A 87 3.34 -10.17 -2.90
CA GLN A 87 3.94 -9.11 -2.09
C GLN A 87 5.34 -8.77 -2.61
N GLY A 88 5.71 -7.50 -2.51
CA GLY A 88 7.09 -7.04 -2.65
C GLY A 88 7.79 -7.02 -1.29
N THR A 89 9.11 -6.96 -1.29
CA THR A 89 9.89 -6.81 -0.06
C THR A 89 9.82 -5.35 0.41
N ASN A 90 9.38 -5.12 1.63
CA ASN A 90 9.40 -3.82 2.29
C ASN A 90 10.81 -3.49 2.82
N ASP A 91 11.03 -2.24 3.24
CA ASP A 91 12.36 -1.80 3.67
C ASP A 91 12.74 -2.32 5.08
N PHE A 92 11.82 -3.03 5.76
CA PHE A 92 12.15 -3.86 6.93
C PHE A 92 12.68 -5.26 6.55
N GLY A 93 12.67 -5.62 5.26
CA GLY A 93 13.11 -6.92 4.75
C GLY A 93 12.02 -7.98 4.69
N ASN A 94 10.75 -7.62 4.89
CA ASN A 94 9.61 -8.53 4.92
C ASN A 94 8.76 -8.43 3.66
N ALA A 95 8.07 -9.52 3.30
CA ALA A 95 7.11 -9.54 2.18
C ALA A 95 5.66 -9.47 2.68
N TYR A 96 5.36 -8.50 3.55
CA TYR A 96 4.03 -8.21 4.09
C TYR A 96 3.97 -6.75 4.56
N TYR A 97 2.80 -6.28 4.98
CA TYR A 97 2.65 -4.94 5.56
C TYR A 97 3.43 -4.79 6.87
N ASP A 98 4.32 -3.81 6.93
CA ASP A 98 4.83 -3.26 8.19
C ASP A 98 4.44 -1.79 8.27
N GLY A 99 3.68 -1.43 9.29
CA GLY A 99 3.08 -0.10 9.43
C GLY A 99 4.03 1.00 9.88
N PRO A 100 3.49 2.20 10.16
CA PRO A 100 4.25 3.34 10.67
C PRO A 100 5.15 3.01 11.85
N GLN A 101 6.38 3.52 11.81
CA GLN A 101 7.33 3.49 12.95
C GLN A 101 8.33 4.65 12.85
N PRO A 102 7.86 5.92 12.87
CA PRO A 102 8.77 7.05 12.76
C PRO A 102 9.73 7.11 13.96
N PRO A 103 10.89 7.76 13.87
CA PRO A 103 11.73 7.99 15.04
C PRO A 103 11.02 8.90 16.04
N VAL A 104 11.20 8.66 17.33
CA VAL A 104 10.60 9.47 18.41
C VAL A 104 11.08 10.92 18.27
N GLY A 105 10.14 11.87 18.25
CA GLY A 105 10.44 13.31 18.16
C GLY A 105 10.86 13.81 16.77
N HIS A 106 10.82 12.97 15.72
CA HIS A 106 11.13 13.39 14.34
C HIS A 106 10.02 14.21 13.69
N GLY A 107 8.83 14.25 14.31
CA GLY A 107 7.66 14.96 13.81
C GLY A 107 6.63 14.03 13.17
N VAL A 108 5.69 14.63 12.44
CA VAL A 108 4.62 13.92 11.74
C VAL A 108 5.14 13.40 10.41
N HIS A 109 5.00 12.09 10.18
CA HIS A 109 5.25 11.44 8.90
C HIS A 109 3.95 11.21 8.15
N HIS A 110 4.02 11.26 6.82
CA HIS A 110 2.92 11.05 5.89
C HIS A 110 3.09 9.71 5.16
N TYR A 111 2.16 8.80 5.40
CA TYR A 111 2.15 7.48 4.78
C TYR A 111 1.23 7.52 3.56
N HIS A 112 1.81 7.46 2.38
CA HIS A 112 1.10 7.46 1.10
C HIS A 112 0.70 6.04 0.73
N PHE A 113 -0.59 5.73 0.86
CA PHE A 113 -1.22 4.55 0.29
C PHE A 113 -1.58 4.89 -1.16
N ARG A 114 -0.88 4.29 -2.13
CA ARG A 114 -1.07 4.56 -3.56
C ARG A 114 -1.62 3.33 -4.25
N LEU A 115 -2.70 3.51 -5.00
CA LEU A 115 -3.34 2.47 -5.79
C LEU A 115 -3.17 2.81 -7.27
N ALA A 116 -2.74 1.84 -8.07
CA ALA A 116 -2.76 1.93 -9.53
C ALA A 116 -3.57 0.79 -10.14
N VAL A 117 -4.34 1.13 -11.17
CA VAL A 117 -5.06 0.16 -12.02
C VAL A 117 -4.21 -0.10 -13.26
N LEU A 118 -4.00 -1.36 -13.60
CA LEU A 118 -3.02 -1.78 -14.61
C LEU A 118 -3.68 -2.42 -15.84
N ASP A 119 -3.08 -2.19 -17.00
CA ASP A 119 -3.48 -2.80 -18.29
C ASP A 119 -2.87 -4.19 -18.53
N VAL A 120 -2.08 -4.70 -17.58
CA VAL A 120 -1.49 -6.05 -17.58
C VAL A 120 -2.10 -6.92 -16.48
N PRO A 121 -2.27 -8.24 -16.72
CA PRO A 121 -2.83 -9.14 -15.72
C PRO A 121 -1.83 -9.49 -14.61
N SER A 122 -0.53 -9.29 -14.85
CA SER A 122 0.51 -9.57 -13.87
C SER A 122 1.71 -8.65 -14.09
N LEU A 123 2.20 -8.05 -13.00
CA LEU A 123 3.48 -7.36 -12.95
C LEU A 123 4.64 -8.36 -12.97
N SER A 124 5.54 -8.16 -13.92
CA SER A 124 6.77 -8.93 -14.06
C SER A 124 7.90 -8.26 -13.28
N VAL A 125 7.92 -8.50 -11.97
CA VAL A 125 8.97 -8.02 -11.06
C VAL A 125 9.80 -9.20 -10.52
N PRO A 126 11.09 -9.00 -10.21
CA PRO A 126 11.90 -10.00 -9.50
C PRO A 126 11.23 -10.49 -8.21
N GLY A 127 11.50 -11.73 -7.78
CA GLY A 127 10.82 -12.35 -6.63
C GLY A 127 11.00 -11.63 -5.28
N GLN A 128 12.01 -10.77 -5.15
CA GLN A 128 12.28 -9.94 -3.96
C GLN A 128 12.32 -8.45 -4.33
N ALA A 129 11.54 -8.04 -5.33
CA ALA A 129 11.48 -6.64 -5.73
C ALA A 129 11.01 -5.77 -4.56
N GLY A 130 11.77 -4.71 -4.28
CA GLY A 130 11.41 -3.71 -3.28
C GLY A 130 10.18 -2.90 -3.65
N VAL A 131 9.52 -2.29 -2.67
CA VAL A 131 8.30 -1.46 -2.86
C VAL A 131 8.47 -0.41 -3.95
N GLN A 132 9.60 0.31 -3.97
CA GLN A 132 9.91 1.32 -4.99
C GLN A 132 9.97 0.73 -6.41
N SER A 133 10.61 -0.44 -6.55
CA SER A 133 10.74 -1.12 -7.84
C SER A 133 9.39 -1.64 -8.34
N VAL A 134 8.56 -2.16 -7.44
CA VAL A 134 7.18 -2.57 -7.76
C VAL A 134 6.37 -1.37 -8.25
N TRP A 135 6.41 -0.25 -7.53
CA TRP A 135 5.70 0.96 -7.93
C TRP A 135 6.17 1.50 -9.28
N LYS A 136 7.49 1.57 -9.49
CA LYS A 136 8.08 2.05 -10.74
C LYS A 136 7.70 1.17 -11.93
N GLU A 137 7.66 -0.15 -11.75
CA GLU A 137 7.21 -1.06 -12.81
C GLU A 137 5.71 -0.88 -13.08
N ALA A 138 4.89 -0.77 -12.05
CA ALA A 138 3.46 -0.54 -12.17
C ALA A 138 3.10 0.71 -12.96
N GLN A 139 3.80 1.82 -12.72
CA GLN A 139 3.53 3.09 -13.40
C GLN A 139 3.67 3.01 -14.93
N LYS A 140 4.43 2.04 -15.46
CA LYS A 140 4.54 1.82 -16.91
C LYS A 140 3.27 1.26 -17.55
N HIS A 141 2.42 0.62 -16.75
CA HIS A 141 1.21 -0.10 -17.14
C HIS A 141 -0.06 0.56 -16.57
N ALA A 142 0.08 1.71 -15.90
CA ALA A 142 -1.01 2.33 -15.15
C ALA A 142 -2.01 3.04 -16.06
N LEU A 143 -3.27 2.59 -16.02
CA LEU A 143 -4.41 3.25 -16.64
C LEU A 143 -4.89 4.45 -15.81
N GLU A 144 -4.93 4.28 -14.48
CA GLU A 144 -5.36 5.30 -13.53
C GLU A 144 -4.67 5.08 -12.18
N GLN A 145 -4.52 6.16 -11.40
CA GLN A 145 -3.89 6.13 -10.08
C GLN A 145 -4.66 7.03 -9.11
N THR A 146 -4.66 6.65 -7.84
CA THR A 146 -5.20 7.45 -6.74
C THR A 146 -4.34 7.25 -5.50
N GLU A 147 -4.44 8.16 -4.53
CA GLU A 147 -3.80 7.99 -3.23
C GLU A 147 -4.70 8.35 -2.05
N LEU A 148 -4.36 7.75 -0.92
CA LEU A 148 -4.84 8.10 0.41
C LEU A 148 -3.61 8.35 1.27
N VAL A 149 -3.54 9.51 1.92
CA VAL A 149 -2.45 9.83 2.86
C VAL A 149 -2.98 9.69 4.29
N GLY A 150 -2.26 8.96 5.14
CA GLY A 150 -2.49 8.94 6.58
C GLY A 150 -1.26 9.48 7.31
N THR A 151 -1.44 9.97 8.54
CA THR A 151 -0.36 10.56 9.34
C THR A 151 -0.07 9.77 10.60
N TYR A 152 1.19 9.75 11.04
CA TYR A 152 1.56 9.20 12.34
C TYR A 152 2.84 9.87 12.88
N ALA A 153 2.98 9.93 14.20
CA ALA A 153 4.11 10.52 14.91
C ALA A 153 4.31 9.80 16.25
N ARG A 154 5.54 9.84 16.78
CA ARG A 154 5.92 9.29 18.09
C ARG A 154 6.61 10.33 18.96
#